data_AF-A0AAF1ADV4-F1
#
_entry.id   AF-A0AAF1ADV4-F1
#
_cell.length_a   1.000
_cell.length_b   1.000
_cell.length_c   1.000
_cell.angle_alpha   90.00
_cell.angle_beta   90.00
_cell.angle_gamma   90.00
#
_symmetry.space_group_name_H-M   'P 1'
#
loop_
_entity.id
_entity.type
_entity.pdbx_description
1 polymer ?
#
loop_
_entity_poly.entity_id
_entity_poly.type
_entity_poly.pdbx_seq_one_letter_code
_entity_poly.pdbx_strand_id
1 'polypeptide(L)' 'MSTEPDEIRARIAALMAELPDIEGPGSAEVDIDGVAARLEEAHDLLVQALESVEKAPAPLENPDG' A
#
# COMPACT_ATOMS: atom_id res chain seq x y z
N MET A 1 13.04 -14.00 6.25
CA MET A 1 13.35 -12.59 6.53
C MET A 1 12.44 -11.78 5.65
N SER A 2 11.37 -11.23 6.22
CA SER A 2 10.45 -10.38 5.45
C SER A 2 11.17 -9.06 5.21
N THR A 3 11.30 -8.67 3.96
CA THR A 3 11.83 -7.35 3.62
C THR A 3 10.73 -6.30 3.88
N GLU A 4 11.09 -5.05 4.17
CA GLU A 4 10.11 -3.94 4.30
C GLU A 4 9.05 -3.94 3.17
N PRO A 5 9.42 -4.15 1.89
CA PRO A 5 8.46 -4.25 0.79
C PRO A 5 7.43 -5.39 0.94
N ASP A 6 7.84 -6.55 1.47
CA ASP A 6 6.93 -7.69 1.68
C ASP A 6 5.93 -7.40 2.81
N GLU A 7 6.38 -6.70 3.86
CA GLU A 7 5.53 -6.30 4.98
C GLU A 7 4.50 -5.25 4.57
N ILE A 8 4.91 -4.29 3.73
CA ILE A 8 4.01 -3.28 3.15
C ILE A 8 2.98 -3.94 2.23
N ARG A 9 3.40 -4.88 1.37
CA ARG A 9 2.48 -5.67 0.54
C ARG A 9 1.48 -6.46 1.38
N ALA A 10 1.91 -7.06 2.49
CA ALA A 10 1.04 -7.80 3.39
C ALA A 10 -0.02 -6.91 4.07
N ARG A 11 0.36 -5.70 4.50
CA ARG A 11 -0.57 -4.70 5.06
C ARG A 11 -1.61 -4.24 4.05
N ILE A 12 -1.21 -3.94 2.83
CA ILE A 12 -2.13 -3.55 1.75
C ILE A 12 -3.09 -4.70 1.43
N ALA A 13 -2.61 -5.94 1.35
CA ALA A 13 -3.46 -7.10 1.12
C ALA A 13 -4.52 -7.28 2.22
N ALA A 14 -4.16 -7.01 3.49
CA ALA A 14 -5.10 -7.04 4.59
C ALA A 14 -6.18 -5.95 4.46
N LEU A 15 -5.78 -4.70 4.15
CA LEU A 15 -6.74 -3.60 3.92
C LEU A 15 -7.69 -3.88 2.76
N MET A 16 -7.18 -4.47 1.67
CA MET A 16 -8.00 -4.82 0.50
C MET A 16 -8.94 -6.00 0.76
N ALA A 17 -8.56 -6.95 1.62
CA ALA A 17 -9.43 -8.07 1.99
C ALA A 17 -10.65 -7.65 2.81
N GLU A 18 -10.61 -6.48 3.45
CA GLU A 18 -11.73 -5.89 4.19
C GLU A 18 -12.70 -5.12 3.29
N LEU A 19 -12.38 -4.94 2.00
CA LEU A 19 -13.27 -4.23 1.09
C LEU A 19 -14.52 -5.07 0.78
N PRO A 20 -15.73 -4.48 0.91
CA PRO A 20 -16.96 -5.15 0.56
C PRO A 20 -17.02 -5.47 -0.95
N ASP A 21 -17.71 -6.56 -1.29
CA ASP A 21 -17.96 -6.93 -2.67
C ASP A 21 -18.97 -5.96 -3.32
N ILE A 22 -18.44 -5.10 -4.19
CA ILE A 22 -19.20 -4.06 -4.91
C ILE A 22 -19.95 -4.60 -6.14
N GLU A 23 -19.69 -5.82 -6.58
CA GLU A 23 -20.36 -6.43 -7.75
C GLU A 23 -21.33 -7.56 -7.37
N GLY A 24 -21.30 -8.02 -6.11
CA GLY A 24 -22.14 -9.09 -5.60
C GLY A 24 -23.59 -8.70 -5.25
N PRO A 25 -24.45 -9.70 -4.93
CA PRO A 25 -25.79 -9.45 -4.42
C PRO A 25 -25.71 -8.71 -3.07
N GLY A 26 -26.19 -7.47 -3.03
CA GLY A 26 -26.05 -6.56 -1.88
C GLY A 26 -25.23 -5.29 -2.17
N SER A 27 -24.70 -5.16 -3.39
CA SER A 27 -23.93 -4.00 -3.86
C SER A 27 -24.62 -2.63 -3.69
N ALA A 28 -25.97 -2.61 -3.64
CA ALA A 28 -26.76 -1.40 -3.45
C ALA A 28 -26.67 -0.80 -2.02
N GLU A 29 -26.22 -1.58 -1.03
CA GLU A 29 -25.99 -1.12 0.37
C GLU A 29 -24.50 -0.89 0.67
N VAL A 30 -23.63 -0.98 -0.32
CA VAL A 30 -22.20 -0.78 -0.09
C VAL A 30 -21.93 0.68 0.26
N ASP A 31 -21.27 0.87 1.41
CA ASP A 31 -20.74 2.16 1.84
C ASP A 31 -19.54 2.56 0.96
N ILE A 32 -19.84 3.28 -0.12
CA ILE A 32 -18.85 3.76 -1.08
C ILE A 32 -17.85 4.72 -0.43
N ASP A 33 -18.28 5.52 0.55
CA ASP A 33 -17.38 6.44 1.25
C ASP A 33 -16.39 5.65 2.13
N GLY A 34 -16.86 4.59 2.79
CA GLY A 34 -16.01 3.65 3.53
C GLY A 34 -15.01 2.90 2.63
N VAL A 35 -15.42 2.50 1.42
CA VAL A 35 -14.54 1.91 0.41
C VAL A 35 -13.47 2.91 -0.05
N ALA A 36 -13.87 4.15 -0.35
CA ALA A 36 -12.96 5.19 -0.80
C ALA A 36 -11.90 5.51 0.25
N ALA A 37 -12.28 5.65 1.52
CA ALA A 37 -11.35 5.90 2.62
C ALA A 37 -10.31 4.77 2.78
N ARG A 38 -10.73 3.50 2.64
CA ARG A 38 -9.78 2.36 2.71
C ARG A 38 -8.84 2.29 1.51
N LEU A 39 -9.31 2.63 0.32
CA LEU A 39 -8.45 2.71 -0.87
C LEU A 39 -7.42 3.84 -0.74
N GLU A 40 -7.81 4.97 -0.17
CA GLU A 40 -6.90 6.08 0.13
C GLU A 40 -5.82 5.67 1.14
N GLU A 41 -6.19 4.99 2.23
CA GLU A 41 -5.22 4.47 3.21
C GLU A 41 -4.22 3.49 2.58
N ALA A 42 -4.70 2.58 1.73
CA ALA A 42 -3.83 1.65 1.01
C ALA A 42 -2.89 2.39 0.04
N HIS A 43 -3.37 3.45 -0.61
CA HIS A 43 -2.58 4.29 -1.51
C HIS A 43 -1.50 5.09 -0.75
N ASP A 44 -1.83 5.68 0.40
CA ASP A 44 -0.86 6.42 1.22
C ASP A 44 0.29 5.54 1.70
N LEU A 45 -0.01 4.29 2.08
CA LEU A 45 1.03 3.30 2.41
C LEU A 45 1.94 2.99 1.23
N LEU A 46 1.40 2.91 0.01
CA LEU A 46 2.19 2.70 -1.21
C LEU A 46 3.09 3.90 -1.50
N VAL A 47 2.59 5.12 -1.35
CA VAL A 47 3.36 6.36 -1.56
C VAL A 47 4.48 6.45 -0.53
N GLN A 48 4.20 6.20 0.75
CA GLN A 48 5.21 6.20 1.81
C GLN A 48 6.31 5.15 1.55
N ALA A 49 5.93 3.97 1.07
CA ALA A 49 6.88 2.93 0.68
C ALA A 49 7.80 3.39 -0.46
N LEU A 50 7.22 4.02 -1.49
CA LEU A 50 7.95 4.52 -2.64
C LEU A 50 8.94 5.63 -2.25
N GLU A 51 8.51 6.58 -1.43
CA GLU A 51 9.37 7.64 -0.91
C GLU A 51 10.52 7.10 -0.05
N SER A 52 10.30 6.00 0.68
CA SER A 52 11.33 5.37 1.52
C SER A 52 12.42 4.72 0.68
N VAL A 53 12.07 4.17 -0.49
CA VAL A 53 13.04 3.66 -1.48
C VAL A 53 13.81 4.80 -2.15
N GLU A 54 13.14 5.92 -2.46
CA GLU A 54 13.80 7.09 -3.08
C GLU A 54 14.76 7.82 -2.13
N LYS A 55 14.43 7.85 -0.83
CA LYS A 55 15.30 8.43 0.21
C LYS A 55 16.45 7.52 0.63
N ALA A 56 16.50 6.26 0.18
CA ALA A 56 17.66 5.43 0.40
C ALA A 56 18.85 6.09 -0.32
N PRO A 57 19.92 6.49 0.40
CA PRO A 57 21.05 7.15 -0.23
C PRO A 57 21.59 6.22 -1.30
N ALA A 58 21.73 6.74 -2.53
CA ALA A 58 22.49 6.08 -3.58
C ALA A 58 23.79 5.56 -2.94
N PRO A 59 24.18 4.28 -3.16
CA PRO A 59 25.42 3.76 -2.63
C PRO A 59 26.50 4.77 -2.97
N LEU A 60 27.15 5.34 -1.95
CA LEU A 60 28.22 6.30 -2.11
C LEU A 60 29.19 5.69 -3.12
N GLU A 61 29.19 6.24 -4.34
CA GLU A 61 30.13 5.91 -5.38
C GLU A 61 31.48 6.26 -4.79
N ASN A 62 32.22 5.24 -4.32
CA ASN A 62 33.50 5.42 -3.64
C ASN A 62 34.41 6.25 -4.56
N PRO A 63 34.78 7.49 -4.19
CA PRO A 63 35.75 8.23 -4.97
C PRO A 63 37.14 7.78 -4.53
N ASP A 64 37.52 6.54 -4.82
CA ASP A 64 38.94 6.17 -4.91
C ASP A 64 39.14 4.76 -5.48
N GLY A 65 39.94 4.74 -6.55
CA GLY A 65 40.42 3.58 -7.29
C GLY A 65 41.25 4.04 -8.48
#